data_AF-A0A183JA98-F1
#
_entry.id   AF-A0A183JA98-F1
#
_cell.length_a   1.000
_cell.length_b   1.000
_cell.length_c   1.000
_cell.angle_alpha   90.00
_cell.angle_beta   90.00
_cell.angle_gamma   90.00
#
_symmetry.space_group_name_H-M   'P 1'
#
loop_
_entity.id
_entity.type
_entity.pdbx_description
1 polymer ?
#
loop_
_entity_poly.entity_id
_entity_poly.type
_entity_poly.pdbx_seq_one_letter_code
_entity_poly.pdbx_strand_id
1 'polypeptide(L)'
;MTCLFQVAWGPLDYLFIDLPPGTGDTQLSLVQNVPIDGAVVVTTPQDVALIDAQKAIKMFAQVHVPIIGVVENMASFICPSCRHETRIFGDDTGLRA
;
A
#
# COMPACT_ATOMS: atom_id res chain seq x y z
N MET A 1 5.37 -10.02 -14.73
CA MET A 1 4.09 -9.75 -15.45
C MET A 1 3.43 -10.98 -16.06
N THR A 2 4.15 -12.09 -16.29
CA THR A 2 3.60 -13.31 -16.90
C THR A 2 2.47 -13.96 -16.11
N CYS A 3 2.53 -13.94 -14.77
CA CYS A 3 1.49 -14.56 -13.93
C CYS A 3 0.11 -13.88 -14.04
N LEU A 4 0.03 -12.57 -14.29
CA LEU A 4 -1.27 -11.87 -14.33
C LEU A 4 -2.10 -12.27 -15.56
N PHE A 5 -1.44 -12.43 -16.71
CA PHE A 5 -2.11 -12.70 -17.99
C PHE A 5 -2.21 -14.19 -18.35
N GLN A 6 -1.50 -15.06 -17.63
CA GLN A 6 -1.48 -16.51 -17.89
C GLN A 6 -2.31 -17.32 -16.89
N VAL A 7 -3.01 -16.65 -15.97
CA VAL A 7 -3.88 -17.28 -14.98
C VAL A 7 -5.34 -17.09 -15.40
N ALA A 8 -6.10 -18.19 -15.38
CA ALA A 8 -7.55 -18.17 -15.62
C ALA A 8 -8.29 -17.78 -14.33
N TRP A 9 -8.34 -16.48 -14.05
CA TRP A 9 -8.99 -15.93 -12.85
C TRP A 9 -10.51 -16.20 -12.78
N GLY A 10 -11.15 -16.36 -13.94
CA GLY A 10 -12.61 -16.48 -14.03
C GLY A 10 -13.33 -15.16 -13.71
N PRO A 11 -14.64 -15.19 -13.44
CA PRO A 11 -15.38 -14.01 -13.01
C PRO A 11 -15.00 -13.67 -11.55
N LEU A 12 -14.56 -12.43 -11.34
CA LEU A 12 -14.19 -11.88 -10.04
C LEU A 12 -14.80 -10.48 -9.88
N ASP A 13 -15.26 -10.17 -8.67
CA ASP A 13 -15.66 -8.81 -8.32
C ASP A 13 -14.44 -7.92 -7.99
N TYR A 14 -13.40 -8.53 -7.42
CA TYR A 14 -12.18 -7.83 -7.00
C TYR A 14 -10.94 -8.70 -7.27
N LEU A 15 -9.86 -8.06 -7.74
CA LEU A 15 -8.53 -8.65 -7.83
C LEU A 15 -7.52 -7.73 -7.13
N PHE A 16 -6.97 -8.20 -6.02
CA PHE A 16 -5.90 -7.50 -5.32
C PHE A 16 -4.54 -7.92 -5.89
N ILE A 17 -3.70 -6.94 -6.19
CA ILE A 17 -2.35 -7.16 -6.71
C ILE A 17 -1.36 -6.68 -5.66
N ASP A 18 -0.59 -7.63 -5.10
CA ASP A 18 0.51 -7.30 -4.20
C ASP A 18 1.71 -6.84 -5.03
N LEU A 19 2.15 -5.62 -4.75
CA LEU A 19 3.26 -4.98 -5.46
C LEU A 19 4.54 -5.17 -4.67
N PRO A 20 5.69 -5.39 -5.34
CA PRO A 20 6.97 -5.33 -4.64
C PRO A 20 7.13 -3.97 -3.95
N PRO A 21 7.88 -3.90 -2.84
CA PRO A 21 8.05 -2.66 -2.10
C PRO A 21 8.78 -1.60 -2.95
N GLY A 22 8.53 -0.33 -2.63
CA GLY A 22 9.16 0.83 -3.25
C GLY A 22 8.31 1.52 -4.32
N THR A 23 8.95 2.39 -5.10
CA THR A 23 8.32 3.23 -6.15
C THR A 23 9.05 3.07 -7.48
N GLY A 24 9.51 1.86 -7.79
CA GLY A 24 10.29 1.57 -8.98
C GLY A 24 9.46 1.48 -10.27
N ASP A 25 10.11 1.06 -11.34
CA ASP A 25 9.46 0.96 -12.66
C ASP A 25 8.41 -0.16 -12.74
N THR A 26 8.41 -1.09 -11.78
CA THR A 26 7.47 -2.23 -11.78
C THR A 26 6.04 -1.76 -11.56
N GLN A 27 5.84 -0.81 -10.64
CA GLN A 27 4.53 -0.26 -10.35
C GLN A 27 3.98 0.53 -11.55
N LEU A 28 4.83 1.36 -12.18
CA LEU A 28 4.49 2.10 -13.40
C LEU A 28 4.14 1.16 -14.56
N SER A 29 4.96 0.12 -14.75
CA SER A 29 4.72 -0.87 -15.79
C SER A 29 3.40 -1.60 -15.57
N LEU A 30 3.01 -1.91 -14.33
CA LEU A 30 1.73 -2.56 -14.07
C LEU A 30 0.56 -1.64 -14.46
N VAL A 31 0.59 -0.38 -13.99
CA VAL A 31 -0.49 0.60 -14.26
C VAL A 31 -0.63 0.89 -15.76
N GLN A 32 0.46 0.79 -16.52
CA GLN A 32 0.42 0.94 -17.99
C GLN A 32 -0.19 -0.26 -18.71
N ASN A 33 -0.12 -1.46 -18.13
CA ASN A 33 -0.55 -2.70 -18.79
C ASN A 33 -1.89 -3.24 -18.27
N VAL A 34 -2.37 -2.77 -17.12
CA VAL A 34 -3.59 -3.23 -16.47
C VAL A 34 -4.41 -2.02 -16.01
N PRO A 35 -5.72 -1.95 -16.31
CA PRO A 35 -6.57 -0.92 -15.75
C PRO A 35 -6.69 -1.12 -14.23
N ILE A 36 -6.24 -0.13 -13.46
CA ILE A 36 -6.28 -0.15 -11.99
C ILE A 36 -7.32 0.85 -11.51
N ASP A 37 -8.34 0.38 -10.78
CA ASP A 37 -9.41 1.22 -10.24
C ASP A 37 -8.96 2.06 -9.03
N GLY A 38 -7.90 1.65 -8.36
CA GLY A 38 -7.28 2.42 -7.29
C GLY A 38 -6.18 1.66 -6.55
N ALA A 39 -5.47 2.37 -5.69
CA ALA A 39 -4.36 1.84 -4.90
C ALA A 39 -4.59 2.07 -3.40
N VAL A 40 -4.15 1.10 -2.60
CA VAL A 40 -4.06 1.22 -1.15
C VAL A 40 -2.59 1.26 -0.77
N VAL A 41 -2.16 2.29 -0.05
CA VAL A 41 -0.77 2.45 0.38
C VAL A 41 -0.63 1.91 1.80
N VAL A 42 0.25 0.93 2.00
CA VAL A 42 0.56 0.39 3.33
C VAL A 42 1.89 0.96 3.80
N THR A 43 1.94 1.48 5.03
CA THR A 43 3.15 2.05 5.64
C THR A 43 3.28 1.63 7.10
N THR A 44 4.38 2.02 7.76
CA THR A 44 4.57 1.89 9.21
C THR A 44 4.86 3.27 9.82
N PRO A 45 4.74 3.46 11.16
CA PRO A 45 4.97 4.76 11.78
C PRO A 45 6.42 5.24 11.77
N GLN A 46 7.32 4.52 11.12
CA GLN A 46 8.74 4.83 11.06
C GLN A 46 8.98 5.88 9.97
N ASP A 47 9.75 6.93 10.26
CA ASP A 47 10.02 8.04 9.34
C ASP A 47 10.40 7.61 7.92
N VAL A 48 11.23 6.56 7.79
CA VAL A 48 11.67 6.03 6.49
C VAL A 48 10.50 5.48 5.68
N ALA A 49 9.60 4.73 6.32
CA ALA A 49 8.42 4.16 5.67
C ALA A 49 7.39 5.24 5.30
N LEU A 50 7.28 6.30 6.10
CA LEU A 50 6.42 7.44 5.81
C LEU A 50 6.89 8.20 4.57
N ILE A 51 8.20 8.43 4.45
CA ILE A 51 8.79 9.09 3.28
C ILE A 51 8.55 8.28 2.01
N ASP A 52 8.68 6.95 2.06
CA ASP A 52 8.45 6.09 0.90
C ASP A 52 6.97 6.00 0.53
N ALA A 53 6.06 5.98 1.51
CA ALA A 53 4.62 6.06 1.27
C ALA A 53 4.22 7.37 0.58
N GLN A 54 4.79 8.51 0.98
CA GLN A 54 4.56 9.80 0.31
C GLN A 54 5.03 9.79 -1.15
N LYS A 55 6.16 9.14 -1.45
CA LYS A 55 6.62 8.98 -2.84
C LYS A 55 5.66 8.11 -3.64
N ALA A 56 5.16 7.02 -3.06
CA ALA A 56 4.21 6.13 -3.71
C ALA A 56 2.91 6.85 -4.07
N ILE A 57 2.36 7.63 -3.13
CA ILE A 57 1.16 8.46 -3.36
C ILE A 57 1.38 9.40 -4.55
N LYS A 58 2.52 10.10 -4.58
CA LYS A 58 2.86 11.01 -5.69
C LYS A 58 3.00 10.28 -7.03
N MET A 59 3.63 9.12 -7.04
CA MET A 59 3.80 8.29 -8.24
C MET A 59 2.43 7.85 -8.79
N PHE A 60 1.53 7.33 -7.95
CA PHE A 60 0.19 6.92 -8.38
C PHE A 60 -0.65 8.10 -8.89
N ALA A 61 -0.52 9.27 -8.27
CA ALA A 61 -1.17 10.50 -8.76
C ALA A 61 -0.70 10.88 -10.17
N GLN A 62 0.60 10.71 -10.50
CA GLN A 62 1.13 11.00 -11.84
C GLN A 62 0.57 10.07 -12.93
N VAL A 63 0.23 8.83 -12.57
CA VAL A 63 -0.39 7.86 -13.48
C VAL A 63 -1.92 7.82 -13.37
N HIS A 64 -2.52 8.82 -12.72
CA HIS A 64 -3.97 8.98 -12.57
C HIS A 64 -4.68 7.80 -11.88
N VAL A 65 -3.96 7.06 -11.02
CA VAL A 65 -4.56 6.02 -10.19
C VAL A 65 -5.01 6.64 -8.86
N PRO A 66 -6.29 6.56 -8.49
CA PRO A 66 -6.77 7.14 -7.25
C PRO A 66 -6.25 6.35 -6.04
N ILE A 67 -5.82 7.05 -5.00
CA ILE A 67 -5.52 6.44 -3.70
C ILE A 67 -6.85 6.23 -2.97
N ILE A 68 -7.23 4.97 -2.76
CA ILE A 68 -8.45 4.60 -2.03
C ILE A 68 -8.26 4.83 -0.53
N GLY A 69 -7.04 4.65 -0.04
CA GLY A 69 -6.71 4.85 1.37
C GLY A 69 -5.25 4.57 1.69
N VAL A 70 -4.86 4.97 2.90
CA VAL A 70 -3.57 4.65 3.50
C VAL A 70 -3.82 3.78 4.73
N VAL A 71 -3.08 2.68 4.84
CA VAL A 71 -3.13 1.76 5.97
C VAL A 71 -1.81 1.86 6.72
N GLU A 72 -1.89 2.26 7.98
CA GLU A 72 -0.75 2.23 8.89
C GLU A 72 -0.67 0.88 9.58
N ASN A 73 0.31 0.08 9.18
CA ASN A 73 0.63 -1.20 9.79
C ASN A 73 1.55 -1.00 11.00
N MET A 74 1.51 -1.94 11.95
CA MET A 74 2.35 -1.93 13.15
C MET A 74 2.21 -0.64 14.01
N ALA A 75 1.05 0.02 13.97
CA ALA A 75 0.77 1.25 14.73
C ALA A 75 0.85 1.05 16.25
N SER A 76 0.37 -0.10 16.73
CA SER A 76 0.41 -0.44 18.15
C SER A 76 0.58 -1.94 18.38
N PHE A 77 1.03 -2.28 19.57
CA PHE A 77 1.11 -3.63 20.07
C PHE A 77 0.13 -3.80 21.23
N ILE A 78 -0.76 -4.78 21.10
CA ILE A 78 -1.70 -5.15 22.15
C ILE A 78 -1.10 -6.33 22.90
N CYS A 79 -0.74 -6.12 24.17
CA CYS A 79 -0.18 -7.18 25.00
C CYS A 79 -1.19 -8.33 25.15
N PRO A 80 -0.84 -9.59 24.81
CA PRO A 80 -1.79 -10.71 24.87
C PRO A 80 -2.21 -11.07 26.30
N SER A 81 -1.41 -10.69 27.31
CA SER A 81 -1.66 -11.05 28.71
C SER A 81 -2.53 -10.04 29.45
N CYS A 82 -2.37 -8.74 29.19
CA CYS A 82 -3.08 -7.68 29.92
C CYS A 82 -3.93 -6.77 29.03
N ARG A 83 -3.90 -6.95 27.71
CA ARG A 83 -4.56 -6.11 26.69
C ARG A 83 -4.16 -4.64 26.72
N HIS A 84 -3.05 -4.30 27.39
CA HIS A 84 -2.48 -2.97 27.32
C HIS A 84 -2.00 -2.70 25.89
N GLU A 85 -2.42 -1.56 25.35
CA GLU A 85 -1.97 -1.08 24.05
C GLU A 85 -0.72 -0.22 24.23
N THR A 86 0.33 -0.53 23.47
CA THR A 86 1.58 0.21 23.46
C THR A 86 1.89 0.65 22.04
N ARG A 87 2.04 1.95 21.83
CA ARG A 87 2.50 2.51 20.55
C ARG A 87 4.01 2.42 20.49
N ILE A 88 4.53 1.33 19.93
CA ILE A 88 5.97 1.02 19.89
C ILE A 88 6.75 2.13 19.16
N PHE A 89 6.14 2.77 18.16
CA PHE A 89 6.79 3.72 17.27
C PHE A 89 6.30 5.17 17.43
N GLY A 90 5.51 5.48 18.46
CA GLY A 90 4.98 6.83 18.71
C GLY A 90 3.57 7.07 18.17
N ASP A 91 3.08 8.32 18.32
CA ASP A 91 1.65 8.64 18.23
C ASP A 91 1.19 9.34 16.95
N ASP A 92 2.08 9.73 16.04
CA ASP A 92 1.71 10.57 14.89
C ASP A 92 2.56 10.32 13.64
N THR A 93 1.89 10.01 12.53
CA THR A 93 2.50 9.74 11.22
C THR A 93 2.09 10.75 10.15
N GLY A 94 1.11 11.62 10.43
CA GLY A 94 0.68 12.72 9.56
C GLY A 94 0.17 12.34 8.15
N LEU A 95 0.13 11.06 7.77
CA LEU A 95 -0.29 10.61 6.45
C LEU A 95 -1.82 10.55 6.36
N ARG A 96 -2.38 11.33 5.42
CA ARG A 96 -3.80 11.28 5.05
C ARG A 96 -3.90 10.99 3.56
N ALA A 97 -4.85 10.13 3.19
CA ALA A 97 -5.19 9.79 1.81
C ALA A 97 -5.80 10.99 1.07
#